data_AF-A0A8S1D708-F1
#
_entry.id   AF-A0A8S1D708-F1
#
_cell.length_a   1.000
_cell.length_b   1.000
_cell.length_c   1.000
_cell.angle_alpha   90.00
_cell.angle_beta   90.00
_cell.angle_gamma   90.00
#
_symmetry.space_group_name_H-M   'P 1'
#
loop_
_entity.id
_entity.type
_entity.pdbx_description
1 polymer ?
#
loop_
_entity_poly.entity_id
_entity_poly.type
_entity_poly.pdbx_seq_one_letter_code
_entity_poly.pdbx_strand_id
1 'polypeptide(L)'
;MFELHRKCIGVYIQPQGKVAKLTTTFKNRITDNTGTDEATATQYGNNSPKLRVIVEGSMSDPIRRALPGSGDYYVLATDYDNYAVIYSCSNMASLLHADLVWVLSRERELSPKFRVDIYDAMIKHGLKSDILTLTNQKSCS
;
A
#
# COMPACT_ATOMS: atom_id res chain seq x y z
N MET A 1 -2.63 -0.95 -12.13
CA MET A 1 -3.38 0.01 -12.98
C MET A 1 -4.13 1.08 -12.16
N PHE A 2 -4.71 0.76 -11.00
CA PHE A 2 -5.52 1.69 -10.18
C PHE A 2 -4.80 2.96 -9.68
N GLU A 3 -3.48 2.94 -9.48
CA GLU A 3 -2.73 4.09 -8.92
C GLU A 3 -2.08 5.01 -9.98
N LEU A 4 -2.14 4.68 -11.29
CA LEU A 4 -1.36 5.36 -12.33
C LEU A 4 -1.79 6.82 -12.59
N HIS A 5 -3.04 7.16 -12.25
CA HIS A 5 -3.60 8.50 -12.42
C HIS A 5 -3.54 9.34 -11.14
N ARG A 6 -2.75 8.93 -10.16
CA ARG A 6 -2.64 9.60 -8.85
C ARG A 6 -1.24 10.19 -8.64
N LYS A 7 -1.17 11.28 -7.88
CA LYS A 7 0.05 11.94 -7.38
C LYS A 7 -0.16 12.35 -5.93
N CYS A 8 0.89 12.77 -5.22
CA CYS A 8 0.78 13.23 -3.83
C CYS A 8 0.11 12.21 -2.91
N ILE A 9 0.46 10.92 -3.07
CA ILE A 9 -0.19 9.84 -2.34
C ILE A 9 0.37 9.80 -0.92
N GLY A 10 -0.49 9.92 0.08
CA GLY A 10 -0.14 9.79 1.49
C GLY A 10 -1.02 8.74 2.16
N VAL A 11 -0.46 7.98 3.10
CA VAL A 11 -1.22 6.99 3.88
C VAL A 11 -1.09 7.32 5.36
N TYR A 12 -2.23 7.56 6.00
CA TYR A 12 -2.34 7.77 7.44
C TYR A 12 -2.86 6.50 8.09
N ILE A 13 -2.16 6.06 9.15
CA ILE A 13 -2.43 4.80 9.84
C ILE A 13 -2.75 5.13 11.29
N GLN A 14 -3.94 4.72 11.75
CA GLN A 14 -4.42 4.92 13.11
C GLN A 14 -4.63 3.55 13.79
N PRO A 15 -3.63 3.06 14.55
CA PRO A 15 -3.71 1.76 15.21
C PRO A 15 -4.66 1.79 16.42
N GLN A 16 -5.42 0.70 16.58
CA GLN A 16 -6.40 0.44 17.64
C GLN A 16 -6.31 -1.05 18.03
N GLY A 17 -5.27 -1.41 18.78
CA GLY A 17 -4.98 -2.80 19.11
C GLY A 17 -4.55 -3.61 17.88
N LYS A 18 -5.29 -4.68 17.54
CA LYS A 18 -5.01 -5.52 16.35
C LYS A 18 -5.58 -4.97 15.04
N VAL A 19 -6.32 -3.86 15.11
CA VAL A 19 -6.98 -3.23 13.97
C VAL A 19 -6.33 -1.86 13.77
N ALA A 20 -6.21 -1.40 12.53
CA ALA A 20 -5.81 -0.04 12.22
C ALA A 20 -6.73 0.54 11.15
N LYS A 21 -7.18 1.78 11.35
CA LYS A 21 -7.84 2.55 10.29
C LYS A 21 -6.77 3.12 9.36
N LEU A 22 -6.96 2.91 8.06
CA LEU A 22 -6.13 3.45 6.98
C LEU A 22 -6.90 4.54 6.26
N THR A 23 -6.27 5.69 6.08
CA THR A 23 -6.79 6.78 5.24
C THR A 23 -5.73 7.12 4.22
N THR A 24 -6.01 6.84 2.95
CA THR A 24 -5.13 7.16 1.83
C THR A 24 -5.62 8.44 1.16
N THR A 25 -4.79 9.46 1.10
CA THR A 25 -5.08 10.70 0.37
C THR A 25 -4.26 10.75 -0.91
N PHE A 26 -4.81 11.35 -1.96
CA PHE A 26 -4.11 11.52 -3.23
C PHE A 26 -4.68 12.71 -4.00
N LYS A 27 -3.95 13.20 -5.01
CA LYS A 27 -4.46 14.10 -6.03
C LYS A 27 -4.58 13.39 -7.37
N ASN A 28 -5.67 13.64 -8.10
CA ASN A 28 -5.82 13.16 -9.47
C ASN A 28 -4.84 13.91 -10.39
N ARG A 29 -4.10 13.19 -11.24
CA ARG A 29 -3.10 13.78 -12.15
C ARG A 29 -3.72 14.64 -13.26
N ILE A 30 -4.97 14.37 -13.62
CA ILE A 30 -5.69 15.03 -14.72
C ILE A 30 -6.49 16.22 -14.19
N THR A 31 -7.27 16.01 -13.13
CA THR A 31 -8.19 17.05 -12.61
C THR A 31 -7.61 17.87 -11.46
N ASP A 32 -6.47 17.47 -10.90
CA ASP A 32 -5.84 18.04 -9.70
C ASP A 32 -6.69 18.01 -8.41
N ASN A 33 -7.89 17.43 -8.47
CA ASN A 33 -8.76 17.26 -7.32
C ASN A 33 -8.16 16.26 -6.32
N THR A 34 -8.29 16.58 -5.03
CA THR A 34 -7.94 15.67 -3.95
C THR A 34 -9.01 14.58 -3.80
N GLY A 35 -8.57 13.34 -3.62
CA GLY A 35 -9.40 12.20 -3.26
C GLY A 35 -8.90 11.53 -1.99
N THR A 36 -9.79 10.76 -1.37
CA THR A 36 -9.50 9.99 -0.16
C THR A 36 -10.13 8.61 -0.28
N ASP A 37 -9.34 7.58 -0.01
CA ASP A 37 -9.80 6.20 0.15
C ASP A 37 -9.63 5.80 1.62
N GLU A 38 -10.61 5.11 2.19
CA GLU A 38 -10.54 4.59 3.55
C GLU A 38 -10.55 3.05 3.55
N ALA A 39 -9.82 2.45 4.49
CA ALA A 39 -9.80 1.00 4.67
C ALA A 39 -9.54 0.66 6.14
N THR A 40 -9.86 -0.58 6.52
CA THR A 40 -9.48 -1.16 7.81
C THR A 40 -8.45 -2.26 7.58
N ALA A 41 -7.35 -2.23 8.31
CA ALA A 41 -6.34 -3.29 8.33
C ALA A 41 -6.42 -4.07 9.65
N THR A 42 -6.47 -5.40 9.58
CA THR A 42 -6.46 -6.28 10.76
C THR A 42 -5.24 -7.18 10.73
N GLN A 43 -4.46 -7.21 11.82
CA GLN A 43 -3.27 -8.05 11.92
C GLN A 43 -3.65 -9.52 12.08
N TYR A 44 -3.00 -10.38 11.29
CA TYR A 44 -3.23 -11.82 11.32
C TYR A 44 -2.48 -12.48 12.50
N GLY A 45 -3.03 -12.38 13.71
CA GLY A 45 -2.37 -12.92 14.91
C GLY A 45 -1.22 -12.05 15.43
N ASN A 46 -0.59 -12.48 16.52
CA ASN A 46 0.45 -11.68 17.17
C ASN A 46 1.75 -11.77 16.36
N ASN A 47 2.44 -10.63 16.20
CA ASN A 47 3.74 -10.51 15.50
C ASN A 47 3.74 -11.00 14.03
N SER A 48 2.57 -11.14 13.43
CA SER A 48 2.48 -11.52 12.02
C SER A 48 2.74 -10.30 11.13
N PRO A 49 3.54 -10.45 10.05
CA PRO A 49 3.72 -9.41 9.04
C PRO A 49 2.51 -9.29 8.11
N LYS A 50 1.49 -10.14 8.27
CA LYS A 50 0.30 -10.20 7.43
C LYS A 50 -0.83 -9.36 8.02
N LEU A 51 -1.40 -8.52 7.17
CA LEU A 51 -2.57 -7.69 7.42
C LEU A 51 -3.68 -8.08 6.45
N ARG A 52 -4.90 -8.19 6.95
CA ARG A 52 -6.09 -8.21 6.11
C ARG A 52 -6.63 -6.80 5.97
N VAL A 53 -6.58 -6.25 4.76
CA VAL A 53 -7.12 -4.94 4.43
C VAL A 53 -8.50 -5.09 3.80
N ILE A 54 -9.45 -4.29 4.26
CA ILE A 54 -10.81 -4.24 3.73
C ILE A 54 -11.15 -2.77 3.52
N VAL A 55 -11.44 -2.39 2.27
CA VAL A 55 -11.84 -1.01 1.96
C VAL A 55 -13.14 -0.67 2.68
N GLU A 56 -13.26 0.56 3.17
CA GLU A 56 -14.47 1.09 3.77
C GLU A 56 -15.42 1.63 2.69
N GLY A 57 -16.72 1.63 2.99
CA GLY A 57 -17.75 2.12 2.09
C GLY A 57 -19.15 1.72 2.54
N SER A 58 -20.16 2.23 1.83
CA SER A 58 -21.58 1.97 2.12
C SER A 58 -22.08 0.59 1.66
N MET A 59 -21.22 -0.19 1.01
CA MET A 59 -21.56 -1.54 0.50
C MET A 59 -21.50 -2.60 1.61
N SER A 60 -22.18 -3.73 1.39
CA SER A 60 -22.15 -4.87 2.31
C SER A 60 -20.75 -5.51 2.38
N ASP A 61 -20.46 -6.17 3.50
CA ASP A 61 -19.14 -6.77 3.77
C ASP A 61 -18.64 -7.74 2.66
N PRO A 62 -19.48 -8.64 2.08
CA PRO A 62 -19.04 -9.47 0.97
C PRO A 62 -18.60 -8.66 -0.26
N ILE A 63 -19.32 -7.59 -0.57
CA ILE A 63 -18.99 -6.71 -1.70
C ILE A 63 -17.68 -5.98 -1.40
N ARG A 64 -17.54 -5.40 -0.21
CA ARG A 64 -16.31 -4.69 0.22
C ARG A 64 -15.06 -5.55 0.10
N ARG A 65 -15.14 -6.83 0.48
CA ARG A 65 -14.02 -7.78 0.37
C ARG A 65 -13.63 -8.12 -1.07
N ALA A 66 -14.56 -8.00 -2.01
CA ALA A 66 -14.34 -8.25 -3.43
C ALA A 66 -13.83 -7.01 -4.19
N LEU A 67 -13.84 -5.82 -3.57
CA LEU A 67 -13.38 -4.60 -4.22
C LEU A 67 -11.86 -4.56 -4.37
N PRO A 68 -11.34 -3.92 -5.44
CA PRO A 68 -9.93 -3.59 -5.55
C PRO A 68 -9.43 -2.84 -4.31
N GLY A 69 -8.28 -3.24 -3.77
CA GLY A 69 -7.70 -2.68 -2.54
C GLY A 69 -8.06 -3.46 -1.27
N SER A 70 -9.05 -4.35 -1.31
CA SER A 70 -9.26 -5.35 -0.28
C SER A 70 -8.41 -6.59 -0.55
N GLY A 71 -7.83 -7.18 0.49
CA GLY A 71 -7.02 -8.38 0.35
C GLY A 71 -6.00 -8.58 1.47
N ASP A 72 -5.03 -9.44 1.20
CA ASP A 72 -3.88 -9.64 2.07
C ASP A 72 -2.73 -8.74 1.69
N TYR A 73 -2.15 -8.12 2.72
CA TYR A 73 -0.99 -7.26 2.63
C TYR A 73 0.08 -7.81 3.55
N TYR A 74 1.30 -7.92 3.06
CA TYR A 74 2.45 -8.45 3.77
C TYR A 74 3.49 -7.34 3.88
N VAL A 75 3.96 -7.07 5.09
CA VAL A 75 5.13 -6.22 5.31
C VAL A 75 6.37 -7.09 5.10
N LEU A 76 7.05 -6.91 3.97
CA LEU A 76 8.24 -7.68 3.60
C LEU A 76 9.49 -7.19 4.34
N ALA A 77 9.61 -5.88 4.50
CA ALA A 77 10.67 -5.22 5.24
C ALA A 77 10.18 -3.86 5.74
N THR A 78 10.66 -3.44 6.90
CA THR A 78 10.42 -2.11 7.45
C THR A 78 11.45 -1.84 8.53
N ASP A 79 11.93 -0.60 8.61
CA ASP A 79 12.69 -0.12 9.76
C ASP A 79 11.83 0.68 10.74
N TYR A 80 10.51 0.73 10.50
CA TYR A 80 9.46 1.47 11.23
C TYR A 80 9.56 2.99 11.15
N ASP A 81 10.78 3.51 11.05
CA ASP A 81 11.12 4.92 11.17
C ASP A 81 11.28 5.64 9.83
N ASN A 82 11.60 4.94 8.74
CA ASN A 82 11.89 5.59 7.46
C ASN A 82 11.16 4.95 6.29
N TYR A 83 11.09 3.62 6.21
CA TYR A 83 10.51 2.94 5.06
C TYR A 83 9.75 1.66 5.43
N ALA A 84 8.84 1.26 4.55
CA ALA A 84 8.22 -0.05 4.57
C ALA A 84 8.01 -0.57 3.14
N VAL A 85 8.33 -1.85 2.92
CA VAL A 85 8.05 -2.59 1.69
C VAL A 85 6.83 -3.46 1.93
N ILE A 86 5.76 -3.18 1.21
CA ILE A 86 4.47 -3.86 1.34
C ILE A 86 4.18 -4.59 0.04
N TYR A 87 3.77 -5.85 0.16
CA TYR A 87 3.34 -6.67 -0.95
C TYR A 87 1.89 -7.10 -0.76
N SER A 88 1.11 -7.06 -1.82
CA SER A 88 -0.21 -7.68 -1.87
C SER A 88 -0.31 -8.57 -3.10
N CYS A 89 -0.89 -9.74 -2.89
CA CYS A 89 -1.30 -10.64 -3.94
C CYS A 89 -2.83 -10.76 -3.82
N SER A 90 -3.55 -10.20 -4.79
CA SER A 90 -5.01 -10.37 -4.84
C SER A 90 -5.38 -11.24 -6.04
N ASN A 91 -6.17 -12.29 -5.77
CA ASN A 91 -6.73 -13.15 -6.81
C ASN A 91 -7.94 -12.41 -7.39
N MET A 92 -7.76 -11.74 -8.52
CA MET A 92 -8.85 -11.02 -9.20
C MET A 92 -9.81 -11.97 -9.93
N ALA A 93 -9.38 -13.22 -10.19
CA ALA A 93 -10.20 -14.35 -10.64
C ALA A 93 -9.41 -15.66 -10.42
N SER A 94 -10.04 -16.82 -10.63
CA SER A 94 -9.44 -18.17 -10.44
C SER A 94 -8.15 -18.43 -11.23
N LEU A 95 -7.79 -17.58 -12.19
CA LEU A 95 -6.60 -17.71 -13.05
C LEU A 95 -5.79 -16.41 -13.19
N LEU A 96 -6.15 -15.32 -12.51
CA LEU A 96 -5.47 -14.03 -12.61
C LEU A 96 -5.16 -13.49 -11.22
N HIS A 97 -3.86 -13.36 -10.93
CA HIS A 97 -3.33 -12.74 -9.73
C HIS A 97 -2.78 -11.37 -10.08
N ALA A 98 -3.12 -10.37 -9.27
CA ALA A 98 -2.49 -9.06 -9.33
C ALA A 98 -1.47 -8.97 -8.20
N ASP A 99 -0.20 -8.99 -8.57
CA ASP A 99 0.92 -8.72 -7.67
C ASP A 99 1.17 -7.22 -7.62
N LEU A 100 1.09 -6.65 -6.42
CA LEU A 100 1.34 -5.24 -6.18
C LEU A 100 2.38 -5.10 -5.09
N VAL A 101 3.35 -4.22 -5.33
CA VAL A 101 4.38 -3.85 -4.37
C VAL A 101 4.32 -2.34 -4.17
N TRP A 102 4.35 -1.92 -2.92
CA TRP A 102 4.49 -0.52 -2.54
C TRP A 102 5.71 -0.35 -1.66
N VAL A 103 6.47 0.71 -1.95
CA VAL A 103 7.52 1.21 -1.08
C VAL A 103 6.97 2.49 -0.45
N LEU A 104 6.72 2.44 0.85
CA LEU A 104 6.31 3.60 1.63
C LEU A 104 7.55 4.25 2.24
N SER A 105 7.51 5.58 2.31
CA SER A 105 8.55 6.41 2.91
C SER A 105 7.90 7.39 3.89
N ARG A 106 8.55 7.64 5.03
CA ARG A 106 8.13 8.71 5.96
C ARG A 106 8.39 10.11 5.39
N GLU A 107 9.42 10.23 4.55
CA GLU A 107 9.76 11.45 3.84
C GLU A 107 9.21 11.43 2.41
N ARG A 108 8.93 12.62 1.85
CA ARG A 108 8.41 12.74 0.47
C ARG A 108 9.36 12.17 -0.58
N GLU A 109 10.67 12.34 -0.37
CA GLU A 109 11.70 11.75 -1.20
C GLU A 109 12.50 10.77 -0.35
N LEU A 110 12.45 9.49 -0.72
CA LEU A 110 13.17 8.44 -0.01
C LEU A 110 14.69 8.61 -0.21
N SER A 111 15.42 8.71 0.89
CA SER A 111 16.88 8.78 0.88
C SER A 111 17.50 7.59 0.14
N PRO A 112 18.49 7.81 -0.76
CA PRO A 112 19.15 6.73 -1.49
C PRO A 112 19.76 5.63 -0.61
N LYS A 113 20.12 5.94 0.64
CA LYS A 113 20.73 4.99 1.58
C LYS A 113 19.84 3.79 1.88
N PHE A 114 18.51 3.95 1.85
CA PHE A 114 17.55 2.86 2.13
C PHE A 114 17.26 1.98 0.90
N ARG A 115 17.72 2.39 -0.29
CA ARG A 115 17.40 1.66 -1.54
C ARG A 115 17.99 0.26 -1.56
N VAL A 116 19.18 0.07 -0.98
CA VAL A 116 19.85 -1.23 -0.90
C VAL A 116 18.97 -2.20 -0.11
N ASP A 117 18.59 -1.84 1.12
CA ASP A 117 17.74 -2.69 1.97
C ASP A 117 16.39 -3.02 1.32
N ILE A 118 15.77 -2.04 0.66
CA ILE A 118 14.50 -2.22 -0.05
C ILE A 118 14.64 -3.21 -1.21
N TYR A 119 15.68 -3.05 -2.04
CA TYR A 119 15.90 -3.93 -3.19
C TYR A 119 16.30 -5.33 -2.75
N ASP A 120 17.12 -5.46 -1.71
CA ASP A 120 17.49 -6.76 -1.15
C ASP A 120 16.26 -7.50 -0.59
N ALA A 121 15.37 -6.80 0.11
CA ALA A 121 14.10 -7.36 0.57
C ALA A 121 13.24 -7.85 -0.61
N MET A 122 13.13 -7.05 -1.68
CA MET A 122 12.37 -7.44 -2.88
C MET A 122 12.98 -8.68 -3.56
N ILE A 123 14.29 -8.69 -3.79
CA ILE A 123 15.00 -9.79 -4.45
C ILE A 123 14.87 -11.09 -3.64
N LYS A 124 14.97 -11.01 -2.32
CA LYS A 124 14.78 -12.15 -1.40
C LYS A 124 13.40 -12.81 -1.57
N HIS A 125 12.39 -12.03 -1.96
CA HIS A 125 11.03 -12.50 -2.22
C HIS A 125 10.74 -12.77 -3.70
N GLY A 126 11.75 -12.77 -4.57
CA GLY A 126 11.61 -13.03 -6.00
C GLY A 126 11.00 -11.86 -6.80
N LEU A 127 10.92 -10.68 -6.19
CA LEU A 127 10.37 -9.47 -6.80
C LEU A 127 11.49 -8.71 -7.51
N LYS A 128 11.22 -8.24 -8.72
CA LYS A 128 12.15 -7.38 -9.47
C LYS A 128 11.89 -5.92 -9.13
N SER A 129 12.93 -5.11 -9.00
CA SER A 129 12.80 -3.68 -8.67
C SER A 129 12.38 -2.80 -9.86
N ASP A 130 12.53 -3.29 -11.09
CA ASP A 130 12.14 -2.62 -12.34
C ASP A 130 10.63 -2.46 -12.51
N ILE A 131 9.83 -3.19 -11.74
CA ILE A 131 8.36 -3.04 -11.70
C ILE A 131 7.92 -1.78 -10.94
N LEU A 132 8.82 -1.17 -10.15
CA LEU A 132 8.50 0.01 -9.36
C LEU A 132 8.41 1.25 -10.25
N THR A 133 7.29 1.96 -10.13
CA THR A 133 7.10 3.28 -10.74
C THR A 133 7.16 4.34 -9.66
N LEU A 134 7.98 5.37 -9.87
CA LEU A 134 8.11 6.47 -8.91
C LEU A 134 6.84 7.33 -8.89
N THR A 135 6.22 7.47 -7.71
CA THR A 135 5.09 8.39 -7.51
C THR A 135 5.57 9.84 -7.53
N ASN A 136 4.82 10.71 -8.22
CA ASN A 136 5.09 12.15 -8.17
C ASN A 136 4.66 12.71 -6.81
N GLN A 137 5.63 13.05 -5.96
CA GLN A 137 5.46 13.68 -4.64
C GLN A 137 5.89 15.15 -4.61
N LYS A 138 6.06 15.79 -5.78
CA LYS A 138 6.47 17.19 -5.90
C LYS A 138 5.26 18.13 -5.85
N SER A 139 5.45 19.33 -5.28
CA SER A 139 4.43 20.38 -5.17
C SER A 139 3.12 19.90 -4.52
N CYS A 140 3.24 19.01 -3.53
CA CYS A 140 2.12 18.53 -2.73
C CYS A 140 1.92 19.48 -1.53
N SER A 141 0.87 20.29 -1.62
CA SER A 141 0.37 21.20 -0.57
C SER A 141 -0.20 20.42 0.61
#